data_AF-A0A5Q4EED5-F1
#
_entry.id   AF-A0A5Q4EED5-F1
#
_cell.length_a   1.000
_cell.length_b   1.000
_cell.length_c   1.000
_cell.angle_alpha   90.00
_cell.angle_beta   90.00
_cell.angle_gamma   90.00
#
_symmetry.space_group_name_H-M   'P 1'
#
loop_
_entity.id
_entity.type
_entity.pdbx_description
1 polymer ?
#
loop_
_entity_poly.entity_id
_entity_poly.type
_entity_poly.pdbx_seq_one_letter_code
_entity_poly.pdbx_strand_id
1 'polypeptide(L)' 'MNRKDERPSKISYERYLNELGIPEELKKSNDGHIPDYVKYGTWLRVNNTDKFEADYQAWKTKVRAEQNLD' A
#
# COMPACT_ATOMS: atom_id res chain seq x y z
N MET A 1 -16.77 -10.35 12.16
CA MET A 1 -15.77 -10.39 11.07
C MET A 1 -14.59 -11.26 11.49
N ASN A 2 -14.02 -12.03 10.56
CA ASN A 2 -13.04 -13.10 10.82
C ASN A 2 -11.64 -12.50 11.10
N ARG A 3 -11.07 -12.72 12.29
CA ARG A 3 -9.75 -12.24 12.77
C ARG A 3 -8.54 -12.88 12.05
N LYS A 4 -8.65 -13.16 10.76
CA LYS A 4 -7.57 -13.74 9.94
C LYS A 4 -6.97 -12.74 8.95
N ASP A 5 -7.64 -11.62 8.70
CA ASP A 5 -7.13 -10.48 7.92
C ASP A 5 -6.24 -9.52 8.74
N GLU A 6 -6.12 -9.70 10.06
CA GLU A 6 -5.37 -8.80 10.97
C GLU A 6 -3.84 -8.92 10.86
N ARG A 7 -3.32 -9.93 10.16
CA ARG A 7 -1.88 -10.05 9.97
C ARG A 7 -1.43 -9.09 8.86
N PRO A 8 -0.45 -8.21 9.12
CA PRO A 8 0.12 -7.35 8.09
C PRO A 8 0.76 -8.24 7.03
N SER A 9 0.06 -8.35 5.90
CA SER A 9 0.42 -9.18 4.75
C SER A 9 0.53 -8.31 3.51
N LYS A 10 1.24 -8.77 2.47
CA LYS A 10 1.40 -8.02 1.21
C LYS A 10 0.04 -7.67 0.59
N ILE A 11 -0.95 -8.55 0.70
CA ILE A 11 -2.31 -8.32 0.19
C ILE A 11 -3.03 -7.24 1.02
N SER A 12 -2.90 -7.28 2.35
CA SER A 12 -3.45 -6.24 3.23
C SER A 12 -2.82 -4.87 2.92
N TYR A 13 -1.51 -4.83 2.66
CA TYR A 13 -0.82 -3.60 2.29
C TYR A 13 -1.25 -3.08 0.91
N GLU A 14 -1.43 -3.97 -0.07
CA GLU A 14 -1.98 -3.61 -1.38
C GLU A 14 -3.37 -2.98 -1.24
N ARG A 15 -4.25 -3.57 -0.43
CA ARG A 15 -5.58 -3.03 -0.13
C ARG A 15 -5.49 -1.67 0.56
N TYR A 16 -4.63 -1.53 1.58
CA TYR A 16 -4.38 -0.27 2.27
C TYR A 16 -3.97 0.84 1.28
N LEU A 17 -3.03 0.57 0.38
CA LEU A 17 -2.63 1.52 -0.65
C LEU A 17 -3.76 1.84 -1.65
N ASN A 18 -4.59 0.85 -1.98
CA ASN A 18 -5.75 1.06 -2.85
C ASN A 18 -6.82 1.92 -2.18
N GLU A 19 -6.99 1.81 -0.86
CA GLU A 19 -7.91 2.64 -0.06
C GLU A 19 -7.40 4.07 0.10
N LEU A 20 -6.08 4.26 0.29
CA LEU A 20 -5.47 5.58 0.28
C LEU A 20 -5.59 6.28 -1.08
N GLY A 21 -5.62 5.49 -2.16
CA GLY A 21 -5.65 5.99 -3.51
C GLY A 21 -4.26 6.44 -4.01
N ILE A 22 -4.22 6.88 -5.26
CA ILE A 22 -3.00 7.40 -5.87
C ILE A 22 -2.77 8.82 -5.34
N PRO A 23 -1.59 9.13 -4.77
CA PRO A 23 -1.23 10.50 -4.41
C PRO A 23 -1.34 11.44 -5.61
N GLU A 24 -1.89 12.64 -5.43
CA GLU A 24 -2.22 13.52 -6.55
C GLU A 24 -1.00 13.88 -7.40
N GLU A 25 0.16 14.09 -6.79
CA GLU A 25 1.45 14.34 -7.46
C GLU A 25 1.94 13.19 -8.34
N LEU A 26 1.49 11.95 -8.07
CA LEU A 26 1.87 10.77 -8.83
C LEU A 26 0.85 10.45 -9.93
N LYS A 27 -0.32 11.08 -9.91
CA LYS A 27 -1.37 10.88 -10.91
C LYS A 27 -0.93 11.42 -12.26
N LYS A 28 -1.20 10.66 -13.32
CA LYS A 28 -0.90 11.02 -14.70
C LYS A 28 -1.56 12.33 -15.13
N SER A 29 -2.74 12.63 -14.60
CA SER A 29 -3.42 13.90 -14.87
C SER A 29 -2.73 15.13 -14.24
N ASN A 30 -1.85 14.93 -13.25
CA ASN A 30 -1.09 15.99 -12.57
C ASN A 30 0.42 15.90 -12.87
N ASP A 31 0.80 15.55 -14.11
CA ASP A 31 2.21 15.38 -14.53
C ASP A 31 2.93 14.15 -13.91
N GLY A 32 2.21 13.32 -13.17
CA GLY A 32 2.74 12.08 -12.61
C GLY A 32 2.81 10.92 -13.62
N HIS A 33 3.22 9.75 -13.13
CA HIS A 33 3.42 8.56 -13.98
C HIS A 33 2.29 7.52 -13.85
N ILE A 34 1.45 7.61 -12.82
CA ILE A 34 0.47 6.58 -12.47
C ILE A 34 -0.88 6.93 -13.07
N PRO A 35 -1.49 6.08 -13.91
CA PRO A 35 -2.80 6.37 -14.49
C PRO A 35 -3.87 6.58 -13.41
N ASP A 36 -4.69 7.62 -13.54
CA ASP A 36 -5.70 7.99 -12.52
C ASP A 36 -6.76 6.91 -12.25
N TYR A 37 -6.99 6.02 -13.22
CA TYR A 37 -8.01 4.98 -13.15
C TYR A 37 -7.53 3.67 -12.52
N VAL A 38 -6.22 3.51 -12.24
CA VAL A 38 -5.69 2.27 -11.67
C VAL A 38 -5.70 2.30 -10.15
N LYS A 39 -5.63 1.13 -9.53
CA LYS A 39 -5.49 1.00 -8.08
C LYS A 39 -4.02 1.13 -7.69
N TYR A 40 -3.70 2.05 -6.78
CA TYR A 40 -2.32 2.41 -6.47
C TYR A 40 -1.47 1.22 -5.99
N GLY A 41 -1.97 0.45 -5.02
CA GLY A 41 -1.28 -0.72 -4.49
C GLY A 41 -1.03 -1.79 -5.56
N THR A 42 -2.03 -2.08 -6.39
CA THR A 42 -1.88 -3.05 -7.49
C THR A 42 -0.88 -2.56 -8.54
N TRP A 43 -0.93 -1.27 -8.89
CA TRP A 43 0.02 -0.67 -9.84
C TRP A 43 1.44 -0.69 -9.28
N LEU A 44 1.63 -0.28 -8.02
CA LEU A 44 2.94 -0.22 -7.36
C LEU A 44 3.58 -1.60 -7.28
N ARG A 45 2.80 -2.64 -6.95
CA ARG A 45 3.27 -4.02 -6.89
C ARG A 45 3.78 -4.56 -8.23
N VAL A 46 3.19 -4.12 -9.34
CA VAL A 46 3.57 -4.59 -10.69
C VAL A 46 4.68 -3.75 -11.30
N ASN A 47 4.63 -2.42 -11.11
CA ASN A 47 5.56 -1.49 -11.77
C ASN A 47 6.82 -1.23 -10.92
N ASN A 48 6.72 -1.31 -9.59
CA ASN A 48 7.80 -1.00 -8.65
C ASN A 48 7.80 -1.98 -7.47
N THR A 49 8.10 -3.25 -7.77
CA THR A 49 8.10 -4.33 -6.77
C THR A 49 9.04 -4.06 -5.59
N ASP A 50 10.26 -3.55 -5.84
CA ASP A 50 11.23 -3.21 -4.79
C ASP A 50 10.69 -2.14 -3.84
N LYS A 51 10.08 -1.09 -4.40
CA LYS A 51 9.44 -0.04 -3.60
C LYS A 51 8.28 -0.60 -2.79
N PHE A 52 7.41 -1.39 -3.42
CA PHE A 52 6.30 -2.03 -2.74
C PHE A 52 6.79 -2.90 -1.56
N GLU A 53 7.87 -3.66 -1.73
CA GLU A 53 8.41 -4.50 -0.67
C GLU A 53 9.07 -3.69 0.45
N ALA A 54 9.85 -2.66 0.12
CA ALA A 54 10.48 -1.79 1.10
C ALA A 54 9.43 -1.06 1.96
N ASP A 55 8.45 -0.40 1.32
CA ASP A 55 7.37 0.31 2.00
C ASP A 55 6.47 -0.67 2.79
N TYR A 56 6.24 -1.89 2.28
CA TYR A 56 5.53 -2.95 3.00
C TYR A 56 6.24 -3.35 4.31
N GLN A 57 7.57 -3.51 4.30
CA GLN A 57 8.32 -3.86 5.52
C GLN A 57 8.25 -2.73 6.56
N ALA A 58 8.34 -1.48 6.11
CA ALA A 58 8.17 -0.31 6.98
C ALA A 58 6.76 -0.26 7.58
N TRP A 59 5.73 -0.40 6.74
CA TRP A 59 4.33 -0.45 7.19
C TRP A 59 4.07 -1.60 8.15
N LYS A 60 4.55 -2.80 7.84
CA LYS A 60 4.43 -3.98 8.72
C LYS A 60 5.07 -3.75 10.09
N THR A 61 6.23 -3.09 10.13
CA THR A 61 6.92 -2.74 11.37
C THR A 61 6.09 -1.75 12.18
N LYS A 62 5.54 -0.72 11.53
CA LYS A 62 4.65 0.25 12.16
C LYS A 62 3.38 -0.40 12.73
N VAL A 63 2.67 -1.19 11.93
CA VAL A 63 1.45 -1.90 12.36
C VAL A 63 1.73 -2.83 13.53
N ARG A 64 2.87 -3.53 13.52
CA ARG A 64 3.27 -4.37 14.65
C ARG A 64 3.58 -3.54 15.90
N ALA A 65 4.27 -2.41 15.76
CA ALA A 65 4.53 -1.52 16.89
C ALA A 65 3.22 -1.01 17.50
N GLU A 66 2.26 -0.59 16.67
CA GLU A 66 0.92 -0.16 17.09
C GLU A 66 0.14 -1.29 17.80
N GLN A 67 0.29 -2.56 17.38
CA GLN A 67 -0.32 -3.72 18.04
C GLN A 67 0.38 -4.18 19.33
N ASN A 68 1.63 -3.76 19.60
CA ASN A 68 2.37 -4.11 20.83
C ASN A 68 2.31 -3.00 21.89
N LEU A 69 1.53 -1.95 21.65
CA LEU A 69 1.36 -0.79 22.53
C LEU A 69 0.08 -0.88 23.39
N ASP A 70 -0.57 -2.05 23.43
CA ASP A 70 -1.71 -2.37 24.30
C ASP A 70 -1.31 -3.34 25.42
#